data_AF-A0A5E4GHV6-F1
#
_entry.id   AF-A0A5E4GHV6-F1
#
_cell.length_a   1.000
_cell.length_b   1.000
_cell.length_c   1.000
_cell.angle_alpha   90.00
_cell.angle_beta   90.00
_cell.angle_gamma   90.00
#
_symmetry.space_group_name_H-M   'P 1'
#
loop_
_entity.id
_entity.type
_entity.pdbx_description
1 polymer ?
#
loop_
_entity_poly.entity_id
_entity_poly.type
_entity_poly.pdbx_seq_one_letter_code
_entity_poly.pdbx_strand_id
1 'polypeptide(L)'
;MALSKAGINFKLTKTAQSIMMMEFKKGVFTIPQLATGELVESLFRNLIALEQCYHARWNEITSYVVLMDKLIVSSKDMRVLCNAGVIANLLSAEDGTKFFNNLYNGTWLETFYYGELCDKVNKYYDEEWNV
;
A
#
# COMPACT_ATOMS: atom_id res chain seq x y z
N MET A 1 1.49 3.44 -12.09
CA MET A 1 0.27 3.62 -12.91
C MET A 1 -0.90 3.81 -11.94
N ALA A 2 -1.84 4.72 -12.19
CA ALA A 2 -2.93 5.00 -11.24
C ALA A 2 -3.99 3.88 -11.26
N LEU A 3 -4.47 3.46 -10.08
CA LEU A 3 -5.39 2.32 -9.88
C LEU A 3 -6.69 2.44 -10.67
N SER A 4 -7.18 3.66 -10.85
CA SER A 4 -8.44 3.90 -11.55
C SER A 4 -8.46 3.54 -13.05
N LYS A 5 -7.32 3.17 -13.66
CA LYS A 5 -7.22 2.85 -15.11
C LYS A 5 -7.00 1.38 -15.42
N ALA A 6 -7.08 0.53 -14.40
CA ALA A 6 -6.16 -0.56 -14.32
C ALA A 6 -6.88 -1.94 -14.26
N GLY A 7 -8.21 -2.00 -14.34
CA GLY A 7 -8.96 -3.27 -14.35
C GLY A 7 -8.87 -4.12 -13.07
N ILE A 8 -8.08 -3.71 -12.08
CA ILE A 8 -7.86 -4.42 -10.83
C ILE A 8 -8.99 -4.15 -9.84
N ASN A 9 -9.54 -5.22 -9.28
CA ASN A 9 -10.54 -5.17 -8.22
C ASN A 9 -9.87 -5.24 -6.85
N PHE A 10 -10.24 -4.33 -5.95
CA PHE A 10 -9.73 -4.33 -4.58
C PHE A 10 -10.67 -5.08 -3.65
N LYS A 11 -10.10 -5.91 -2.78
CA LYS A 11 -10.84 -6.64 -1.76
C LYS A 11 -10.20 -6.48 -0.40
N LEU A 12 -11.05 -6.20 0.58
CA LEU A 12 -10.73 -6.24 1.99
C LEU A 12 -10.49 -7.69 2.47
N THR A 13 -9.45 -7.90 3.27
CA THR A 13 -9.33 -9.09 4.14
C THR A 13 -9.35 -8.70 5.61
N LYS A 14 -10.21 -9.36 6.40
CA LYS A 14 -10.32 -9.17 7.86
C LYS A 14 -9.57 -10.23 8.67
N THR A 15 -9.11 -11.29 8.02
CA THR A 15 -8.49 -12.45 8.66
C THR A 15 -6.97 -12.43 8.57
N ALA A 16 -6.39 -11.36 8.04
CA ALA A 16 -4.94 -11.22 7.94
C ALA A 16 -4.33 -11.08 9.34
N GLN A 17 -3.28 -11.85 9.60
CA GLN A 17 -2.53 -11.78 10.87
C GLN A 17 -1.60 -10.56 10.93
N SER A 18 -1.38 -9.90 9.79
CA SER A 18 -0.52 -8.71 9.66
C SER A 18 -1.09 -7.77 8.61
N ILE A 19 -0.95 -6.45 8.82
CA ILE A 19 -1.28 -5.42 7.83
C ILE A 19 -0.47 -5.58 6.53
N MET A 20 0.67 -6.26 6.60
CA MET A 20 1.57 -6.47 5.48
C MET A 20 1.15 -7.63 4.56
N MET A 21 0.17 -8.44 4.97
CA MET A 21 -0.25 -9.64 4.24
C MET A 21 -1.18 -9.29 3.08
N MET A 22 -0.57 -8.87 1.96
CA MET A 22 -1.26 -8.57 0.71
C MET A 22 -1.16 -9.71 -0.30
N GLU A 23 -2.22 -9.92 -1.08
CA GLU A 23 -2.25 -10.95 -2.13
C GLU A 23 -2.82 -10.39 -3.43
N PHE A 24 -2.26 -10.80 -4.57
CA PHE A 24 -2.83 -10.53 -5.88
C PHE A 24 -3.10 -11.84 -6.61
N LYS A 25 -4.35 -12.02 -7.06
CA LYS A 25 -4.79 -13.23 -7.75
C LYS A 25 -5.88 -12.92 -8.76
N LYS A 26 -5.63 -13.23 -10.04
CA LYS A 26 -6.60 -13.11 -11.15
C LYS A 26 -7.31 -11.75 -11.18
N GLY A 27 -6.55 -10.66 -11.19
CA GLY A 27 -7.10 -9.30 -11.23
C GLY A 27 -7.68 -8.79 -9.90
N VAL A 28 -7.64 -9.58 -8.82
CA VAL A 28 -8.10 -9.17 -7.50
C VAL A 28 -6.91 -8.92 -6.58
N PHE A 29 -6.80 -7.70 -6.07
CA PHE A 29 -5.81 -7.29 -5.08
C PHE A 29 -6.46 -7.26 -3.69
N THR A 30 -6.04 -8.18 -2.83
CA THR A 30 -6.53 -8.32 -1.47
C THR A 30 -5.61 -7.59 -0.49
N ILE A 31 -6.15 -6.63 0.26
CA ILE A 31 -5.41 -5.80 1.21
C ILE A 31 -6.08 -5.87 2.59
N PRO A 32 -5.32 -6.04 3.68
CA PRO A 32 -5.85 -5.92 5.03
C PRO A 32 -6.43 -4.53 5.30
N GLN A 33 -7.44 -4.45 6.15
CA GLN A 33 -7.98 -3.15 6.55
C GLN A 33 -6.95 -2.36 7.36
N LEU A 34 -6.77 -1.09 6.99
CA LEU A 34 -6.00 -0.12 7.75
C LEU A 34 -6.95 0.98 8.25
N ALA A 35 -7.00 1.17 9.57
CA ALA A 35 -7.59 2.35 10.15
C ALA A 35 -6.60 3.51 10.02
N THR A 36 -7.07 4.68 9.59
CA THR A 36 -6.26 5.90 9.57
C THR A 36 -6.54 6.74 10.81
N GLY A 37 -5.49 7.37 11.36
CA GLY A 37 -5.56 8.26 12.52
C GLY A 37 -4.16 8.73 12.94
N GLU A 38 -4.06 9.78 13.75
CA GLU A 38 -2.76 10.39 14.15
C GLU A 38 -1.81 9.38 14.83
N LEU A 39 -2.36 8.45 15.62
CA LEU A 39 -1.60 7.37 16.26
C LEU A 39 -0.94 6.43 15.24
N VAL A 40 -1.60 6.24 14.08
CA VAL A 40 -1.11 5.37 13.00
C VAL A 40 0.03 6.05 12.25
N GLU A 41 -0.01 7.38 12.08
CA GLU A 41 1.12 8.13 11.51
C GLU A 41 2.39 7.96 12.33
N SER A 42 2.26 8.22 13.64
CA SER A 42 3.37 8.17 14.58
C SER A 42 3.95 6.76 14.66
N LEU A 43 3.07 5.73 14.64
CA LEU A 43 3.49 4.34 14.62
C LEU A 43 4.34 4.02 13.37
N PHE A 44 3.86 4.34 12.16
CA PHE A 44 4.61 4.06 10.94
C PHE A 44 5.95 4.80 10.90
N ARG A 45 5.98 6.09 11.29
CA ARG A 45 7.24 6.85 11.34
C ARG A 45 8.25 6.24 12.31
N ASN A 46 7.80 5.80 13.49
CA ASN A 46 8.66 5.15 14.48
C ASN A 46 9.18 3.80 13.99
N LEU A 47 8.33 2.99 13.35
CA LEU A 47 8.72 1.70 12.78
C LEU A 47 9.72 1.86 11.64
N ILE A 48 9.49 2.83 10.75
CA ILE A 48 10.44 3.19 9.69
C ILE A 48 11.77 3.64 10.29
N ALA A 49 11.76 4.53 11.29
CA ALA A 49 12.99 4.96 11.95
C ALA A 49 13.75 3.79 12.59
N LEU A 50 13.02 2.82 13.18
CA LEU A 50 13.61 1.59 13.70
C LEU A 50 14.29 0.78 12.59
N GLU A 51 13.64 0.58 11.44
CA GLU A 51 14.24 -0.10 10.28
C GLU A 51 15.51 0.59 9.79
N GLN A 52 15.52 1.93 9.74
CA GLN A 52 16.69 2.70 9.29
C GLN A 52 17.86 2.64 10.29
N CYS A 53 17.58 2.52 11.58
CA CYS A 53 18.59 2.42 12.63
C CYS A 53 19.18 1.00 12.79
N TYR A 54 18.51 -0.02 12.27
CA TYR A 54 18.92 -1.41 12.44
C TYR A 54 19.74 -1.91 11.24
N HIS A 55 20.92 -2.47 11.50
CA HIS A 55 21.84 -2.91 10.44
C HIS A 55 21.36 -4.16 9.68
N ALA A 56 20.44 -4.95 10.23
CA ALA A 56 19.76 -6.01 9.49
C ALA A 56 18.66 -5.36 8.64
N ARG A 57 19.01 -5.00 7.41
CA ARG A 57 18.26 -4.20 6.42
C ARG A 57 16.97 -4.87 5.93
N TRP A 58 15.99 -5.02 6.81
CA TRP A 58 14.67 -5.54 6.47
C TRP A 58 13.74 -4.33 6.40
N ASN A 59 13.42 -3.89 5.17
CA ASN A 59 12.61 -2.70 4.95
C ASN A 59 11.13 -3.07 4.74
N GLU A 60 10.56 -3.96 5.55
CA GLU A 60 9.21 -4.49 5.32
C GLU A 60 8.13 -3.40 5.49
N ILE A 61 8.22 -2.63 6.58
CA ILE A 61 7.33 -1.50 6.87
C ILE A 61 7.55 -0.38 5.87
N THR A 62 8.80 -0.03 5.57
CA THR A 62 9.08 0.97 4.54
C THR A 62 8.54 0.51 3.18
N SER A 63 8.69 -0.78 2.82
CA SER A 63 8.14 -1.37 1.60
C SER A 63 6.61 -1.32 1.56
N TYR A 64 5.95 -1.56 2.70
CA TYR A 64 4.50 -1.45 2.83
C TYR A 64 4.03 -0.04 2.53
N VAL A 65 4.65 0.96 3.17
CA VAL A 65 4.28 2.36 2.98
C VAL A 65 4.55 2.80 1.53
N VAL A 66 5.68 2.40 0.95
CA VAL A 66 6.01 2.70 -0.45
C VAL A 66 5.01 2.04 -1.40
N LEU A 67 4.61 0.79 -1.16
CA LEU A 67 3.60 0.14 -1.98
C LEU A 67 2.25 0.87 -1.89
N MET A 68 1.81 1.23 -0.69
CA MET A 68 0.56 1.98 -0.48
C MET A 68 0.60 3.36 -1.17
N ASP A 69 1.73 4.06 -1.14
CA ASP A 69 1.95 5.30 -1.91
C ASP A 69 1.81 5.07 -3.43
N LYS A 70 2.38 3.98 -3.97
CA LYS A 70 2.22 3.65 -5.40
C LYS A 70 0.80 3.27 -5.79
N LEU A 71 0.03 2.73 -4.86
CA LEU A 71 -1.40 2.46 -5.03
C LEU A 71 -2.21 3.78 -4.95
N ILE A 72 -1.85 4.71 -4.07
CA ILE A 72 -2.62 5.93 -3.78
C ILE A 72 -1.98 7.15 -4.47
N VAL A 73 -2.00 7.16 -5.80
CA VAL A 73 -1.42 8.27 -6.57
C VAL A 73 -2.32 9.52 -6.55
N SER A 74 -3.63 9.33 -6.35
CA SER A 74 -4.62 10.40 -6.38
C SER A 74 -5.74 10.19 -5.35
N SER A 75 -6.49 11.26 -5.06
CA SER A 75 -7.68 11.16 -4.22
C SER A 75 -8.75 10.24 -4.81
N LYS A 76 -8.76 10.02 -6.13
CA LYS A 76 -9.63 9.02 -6.77
C LYS A 76 -9.24 7.61 -6.38
N ASP A 77 -7.94 7.31 -6.38
CA ASP A 77 -7.42 6.00 -5.97
C ASP A 77 -7.69 5.75 -4.48
N MET A 78 -7.53 6.80 -3.64
CA MET A 78 -7.92 6.74 -2.23
C MET A 78 -9.40 6.38 -2.05
N ARG A 79 -10.30 7.03 -2.81
CA ARG A 79 -11.74 6.72 -2.76
C ARG A 79 -12.05 5.27 -3.17
N VAL A 80 -11.33 4.71 -4.14
CA VAL A 80 -11.47 3.29 -4.51
C VAL A 80 -11.16 2.38 -3.33
N LEU A 81 -10.06 2.64 -2.60
CA LEU A 81 -9.68 1.85 -1.43
C LEU A 81 -10.64 2.04 -0.23
N CYS A 82 -11.15 3.25 -0.02
CA CYS A 82 -12.19 3.50 0.98
C CYS A 82 -13.48 2.73 0.66
N ASN A 83 -13.92 2.75 -0.61
CA ASN A 83 -15.11 2.03 -1.06
C ASN A 83 -14.95 0.51 -0.93
N ALA A 84 -13.72 0.00 -1.13
CA ALA A 84 -13.39 -1.40 -0.91
C ALA A 84 -13.28 -1.78 0.59
N GLY A 85 -13.38 -0.80 1.50
CA GLY A 85 -13.24 -0.97 2.95
C GLY A 85 -11.80 -1.21 3.41
N VAL A 86 -10.82 -1.05 2.53
CA VAL A 86 -9.38 -1.21 2.83
C VAL A 86 -8.90 -0.08 3.74
N ILE A 87 -9.32 1.16 3.47
CA ILE A 87 -8.99 2.33 4.31
C ILE A 87 -10.24 2.75 5.09
N ALA A 88 -10.15 2.77 6.42
CA ALA A 88 -11.23 3.14 7.32
C ALA A 88 -10.88 4.39 8.15
N ASN A 89 -11.91 5.11 8.62
CA ASN A 89 -11.79 6.31 9.47
C ASN A 89 -11.00 7.47 8.85
N LEU A 90 -11.14 7.66 7.53
CA LEU A 90 -10.46 8.73 6.82
C LEU A 90 -11.27 10.04 6.92
N LEU A 91 -10.61 11.13 7.28
CA LEU A 91 -11.22 12.47 7.34
C LEU A 91 -11.58 13.00 5.94
N SER A 92 -10.65 12.88 4.99
CA SER A 92 -10.87 13.19 3.58
C SER A 92 -9.91 12.40 2.68
N ALA A 93 -10.28 12.20 1.41
CA ALA A 93 -9.43 11.48 0.45
C ALA A 93 -8.11 12.23 0.19
N GLU A 94 -8.17 13.56 0.21
CA GLU A 94 -7.04 14.46 0.02
C GLU A 94 -6.04 14.37 1.19
N ASP A 95 -6.54 14.34 2.43
CA ASP A 95 -5.69 14.19 3.63
C ASP A 95 -5.06 12.81 3.68
N GLY A 96 -5.82 11.77 3.33
CA GLY A 96 -5.31 10.41 3.24
C GLY A 96 -4.21 10.25 2.20
N THR A 97 -4.35 10.90 1.04
CA THR A 97 -3.31 10.88 0.00
C THR A 97 -2.03 11.55 0.52
N LYS A 98 -2.15 12.73 1.15
CA LYS A 98 -0.99 13.44 1.73
C LYS A 98 -0.33 12.65 2.86
N PHE A 99 -1.12 11.96 3.68
CA PHE A 99 -0.63 11.12 4.76
C PHE A 99 0.38 10.09 4.25
N PHE A 100 0.01 9.25 3.27
CA PHE A 100 0.92 8.21 2.75
C PHE A 100 2.14 8.78 2.05
N ASN A 101 1.97 9.85 1.25
CA ASN A 101 3.08 10.51 0.56
C ASN A 101 4.16 11.04 1.52
N ASN A 102 3.77 11.40 2.74
CA ASN A 102 4.67 12.01 3.73
C ASN A 102 5.30 11.00 4.71
N LEU A 103 4.87 9.74 4.73
CA LEU A 103 5.30 8.76 5.74
C LEU A 103 6.77 8.34 5.60
N TYR A 104 7.28 8.28 4.37
CA TYR A 104 8.61 7.74 4.07
C TYR A 104 9.59 8.80 3.51
N ASN A 105 9.28 10.09 3.68
CA ASN A 105 10.18 11.15 3.23
C ASN A 105 11.53 11.07 3.99
N GLY A 106 12.64 10.98 3.26
CA GLY A 106 13.99 10.90 3.82
C GLY A 106 14.43 9.50 4.24
N THR A 107 13.79 8.43 3.76
CA THR A 107 14.17 7.04 4.08
C THR A 107 15.00 6.42 2.96
N TRP A 108 15.90 5.51 3.33
CA TRP A 108 16.62 4.66 2.37
C TRP A 108 15.94 3.31 2.27
N LEU A 109 15.58 2.91 1.05
CA LEU A 109 14.97 1.60 0.76
C LEU A 109 15.99 0.74 0.02
N GLU A 110 16.57 -0.24 0.71
CA GLU A 110 17.55 -1.13 0.10
C GLU A 110 16.92 -2.38 -0.48
N THR A 111 15.99 -2.98 0.26
CA THR A 111 15.23 -4.14 -0.18
C THR A 111 13.76 -3.78 -0.30
N PHE A 112 13.07 -4.38 -1.27
CA PHE A 112 11.63 -4.17 -1.45
C PHE A 112 10.87 -5.48 -1.26
N TYR A 113 10.10 -5.56 -0.18
CA TYR A 113 9.41 -6.78 0.25
C TYR A 113 8.36 -7.25 -0.78
N TYR A 114 7.72 -6.34 -1.50
CA TYR A 114 6.60 -6.65 -2.40
C TYR A 114 7.00 -6.85 -3.87
N GLY A 115 8.27 -7.15 -4.16
CA GLY A 115 8.75 -7.36 -5.53
C GLY A 115 7.92 -8.40 -6.29
N GLU A 116 7.75 -9.59 -5.73
CA GLU A 116 6.96 -10.65 -6.36
C GLU A 116 5.48 -10.29 -6.54
N LEU A 117 4.92 -9.46 -5.65
CA LEU A 117 3.54 -9.01 -5.74
C LEU A 117 3.38 -8.05 -6.94
N CYS A 118 4.33 -7.13 -7.11
CA CYS A 118 4.38 -6.24 -8.28
C CYS A 118 4.55 -7.03 -9.58
N ASP A 119 5.39 -8.06 -9.60
CA ASP A 119 5.59 -8.91 -10.79
C ASP A 119 4.30 -9.61 -11.21
N LYS A 120 3.52 -10.12 -10.25
CA LYS A 120 2.21 -10.73 -10.53
C LYS A 120 1.21 -9.73 -11.11
N VAL A 121 1.20 -8.50 -10.58
CA VAL A 121 0.35 -7.42 -11.08
C VAL A 121 0.74 -7.02 -12.50
N ASN A 122 2.04 -6.81 -12.75
CA ASN A 122 2.56 -6.42 -14.06
C ASN A 122 2.27 -7.50 -15.11
N LYS A 123 2.47 -8.78 -14.76
CA LYS A 123 2.14 -9.90 -15.65
C LYS A 123 0.67 -9.93 -16.03
N TYR A 124 -0.23 -9.67 -15.09
CA TYR A 124 -1.67 -9.59 -15.39
C TYR A 124 -1.99 -8.44 -16.35
N TYR A 125 -1.35 -7.28 -16.18
CA TYR A 125 -1.50 -6.18 -17.15
C TYR A 125 -1.04 -6.57 -18.54
N ASP A 126 0.16 -7.13 -18.66
CA ASP A 126 0.71 -7.51 -19.95
C ASP A 126 -0.17 -8.56 -20.64
N GLU A 127 -0.75 -9.50 -19.89
CA GLU A 127 -1.69 -10.49 -20.43
C GLU A 127 -3.03 -9.88 -20.86
N GLU A 128 -3.60 -8.91 -20.14
CA GLU A 128 -4.86 -8.26 -20.53
C GLU A 128 -4.72 -7.22 -21.65
N TRP A 129 -3.55 -6.58 -21.79
CA TRP A 129 -3.31 -5.56 -22.84
C TRP A 129 -2.87 -6.17 -24.17
N ASN A 130 -2.46 -7.44 -24.20
CA ASN A 130 -2.12 -8.18 -25.42
C ASN A 130 -3.31 -8.96 -26.02
N VAL A 131 -4.54 -8.67 -25.59
CA VAL A 131 -5.81 -9.24 -26.09
C VAL A 131 -6.68 -8.13 -26.68
#